data_AF-A0A9E2H3C6-F1
#
_entry.id   AF-A0A9E2H3C6-F1
#
_cell.length_a   1.000
_cell.length_b   1.000
_cell.length_c   1.000
_cell.angle_alpha   90.00
_cell.angle_beta   90.00
_cell.angle_gamma   90.00
#
_symmetry.space_group_name_H-M   'P 1'
#
loop_
_entity.id
_entity.type
_entity.pdbx_description
1 polymer ?
#
loop_
_entity_poly.entity_id
_entity_poly.type
_entity_poly.pdbx_seq_one_letter_code
_entity_poly.pdbx_strand_id
1 'polypeptide(L)'
;MKKYLKLFWIFILVIPGLAFSQIVPGDIIINEFAVNSSGKEFVELLVVKPGGVDMRGLRLSDVSTKAGAGGTSEGHLDFPDVSYLQNVPQGTRVVCVLVTPRDSANAYTQDLDPADLKLVLFTKALPDGVLDSVNVLDLSTNENIVLLNGPLSTSATLDYVATGTNTSIGSFSDAVWSNNLTGGVSNKVYYFQNSSGGGFNNDDGNIGWVAADTMMNATPGAINIGQTGPGPTMSNVTFQVNMRVKILEGYFNPATDVVTVPGDFNNWLNDPPNTDKVMADPDGDSIYTKTISMLPNATYNYKYNIGLGWDGKDESTGNRSLALGASDTTLPFVYFNNDEIVDIPGDTVNVTFQVNMKVKILEGYFNPATDVVTVPGGFNNWLNEPPPNTDKVMADPDGDSIYTKTILMLPNATYEYKYNIGLGWDGKDETTGNRSLVLGATDSILAPVYFNNDSVVTLTGDGNILFIVDMSVMSEIGIFNPVVDKLQVRGNFNGWSGTDPLRSHMNQDFANPDLWFLDVSFTNVGINEAQLYKYYVNLKTPGIWTDAWERPCSRGGGNRVIPFLAQPNQAAPYYYY
;
A
#
# COMPACT_ATOMS: atom_id res chain seq x y z
N MET A 1 -54.95 27.57 -31.38
CA MET A 1 -53.79 27.37 -32.25
C MET A 1 -53.15 26.04 -31.85
N LYS A 2 -53.18 25.04 -32.75
CA LYS A 2 -52.81 23.64 -32.48
C LYS A 2 -51.30 23.53 -32.19
N LYS A 3 -50.92 22.92 -31.06
CA LYS A 3 -49.53 22.54 -30.78
C LYS A 3 -49.21 21.28 -31.59
N TYR A 4 -48.27 21.39 -32.52
CA TYR A 4 -47.76 20.27 -33.30
C TYR A 4 -46.83 19.41 -32.44
N LEU A 5 -47.22 18.15 -32.24
CA LEU A 5 -46.40 17.09 -31.69
C LEU A 5 -45.39 16.68 -32.79
N LYS A 6 -44.12 17.07 -32.64
CA LYS A 6 -43.04 16.57 -33.52
C LYS A 6 -42.74 15.12 -33.13
N LEU A 7 -43.23 14.20 -33.95
CA LEU A 7 -42.89 12.78 -33.93
C LEU A 7 -41.41 12.65 -34.35
N PHE A 8 -40.52 12.32 -33.43
CA PHE A 8 -39.13 12.00 -33.73
C PHE A 8 -39.09 10.58 -34.30
N TRP A 9 -38.92 10.45 -35.61
CA TRP A 9 -38.63 9.18 -36.26
C TRP A 9 -37.20 8.79 -35.91
N ILE A 10 -37.02 7.79 -35.05
CA ILE A 10 -35.74 7.10 -34.89
C ILE A 10 -35.57 6.27 -36.17
N PHE A 11 -34.78 6.77 -37.10
CA PHE A 11 -34.16 5.91 -38.09
C PHE A 11 -33.20 4.99 -37.33
N ILE A 12 -33.59 3.74 -37.12
CA ILE A 12 -32.64 2.67 -36.83
C ILE A 12 -31.79 2.54 -38.10
N LEU A 13 -30.65 3.22 -38.09
CA LEU A 13 -29.57 2.91 -38.99
C LEU A 13 -29.09 1.51 -38.56
N VAL A 14 -29.58 0.48 -39.25
CA VAL A 14 -28.94 -0.82 -39.23
C VAL A 14 -27.57 -0.60 -39.87
N ILE A 15 -26.56 -0.35 -39.05
CA ILE A 15 -25.17 -0.42 -39.47
C ILE A 15 -25.01 -1.86 -39.97
N PRO A 16 -24.69 -2.09 -41.26
CA PRO A 16 -24.30 -3.43 -41.69
C PRO A 16 -23.12 -3.81 -40.80
N GLY A 17 -23.17 -5.00 -40.20
CA GLY A 17 -22.10 -5.50 -39.34
C GLY A 17 -20.75 -5.15 -39.95
N LEU A 18 -19.84 -4.63 -39.11
CA LEU A 18 -18.48 -4.23 -39.48
C LEU A 18 -17.97 -5.13 -40.60
N ALA A 19 -17.82 -4.57 -41.79
CA ALA A 19 -17.30 -5.31 -42.92
C ALA A 19 -15.91 -5.81 -42.52
N PHE A 20 -15.77 -7.14 -42.44
CA PHE A 20 -14.51 -7.81 -42.17
C PHE A 20 -13.44 -7.27 -43.12
N SER A 21 -12.23 -6.98 -42.64
CA SER A 21 -11.12 -6.79 -43.57
C SER A 21 -10.95 -8.11 -44.30
N GLN A 22 -11.33 -8.17 -45.57
CA GLN A 22 -11.13 -9.34 -46.40
C GLN A 22 -9.65 -9.75 -46.33
N ILE A 23 -9.38 -11.01 -45.98
CA ILE A 23 -8.02 -11.57 -46.08
C ILE A 23 -7.65 -11.57 -47.56
N VAL A 24 -6.46 -11.02 -47.85
CA VAL A 24 -5.88 -10.99 -49.19
C VAL A 24 -4.57 -11.76 -49.23
N PRO A 25 -4.09 -12.16 -50.42
CA PRO A 25 -2.77 -12.80 -50.54
C PRO A 25 -1.67 -11.97 -49.88
N GLY A 26 -0.80 -12.63 -49.10
CA GLY A 26 0.26 -11.98 -48.29
C GLY A 26 -0.13 -11.64 -46.85
N ASP A 27 -1.40 -11.74 -46.46
CA ASP A 27 -1.81 -11.58 -45.06
C ASP A 27 -1.46 -12.80 -44.19
N ILE A 28 -1.45 -14.00 -44.80
CA ILE A 28 -1.07 -15.29 -44.22
C ILE A 28 -0.27 -16.06 -45.28
N ILE A 29 0.73 -16.82 -44.85
CA ILE A 29 1.53 -17.69 -45.71
C ILE A 29 1.63 -19.10 -45.13
N ILE A 30 1.90 -20.09 -45.98
CA ILE A 30 2.37 -21.42 -45.59
C ILE A 30 3.84 -21.25 -45.20
N ASN A 31 4.16 -21.59 -43.95
CA ASN A 31 5.44 -21.27 -43.33
C ASN A 31 6.36 -22.49 -43.14
N GLU A 32 5.79 -23.62 -42.75
CA GLU A 32 6.51 -24.87 -42.52
C GLU A 32 5.56 -26.04 -42.79
N PHE A 33 6.05 -27.15 -43.32
CA PHE A 33 5.27 -28.38 -43.38
C PHE A 33 6.16 -29.63 -43.38
N ALA A 34 5.62 -30.73 -42.86
CA ALA A 34 6.31 -32.00 -42.75
C ALA A 34 5.68 -33.07 -43.66
N VAL A 35 6.52 -33.76 -44.43
CA VAL A 35 6.15 -34.88 -45.31
C VAL A 35 6.59 -36.20 -44.67
N ASN A 36 5.66 -36.91 -44.04
CA ASN A 36 5.83 -38.19 -43.33
C ASN A 36 7.15 -38.28 -42.54
N SER A 37 7.45 -37.26 -41.74
CA SER A 37 8.78 -37.06 -41.19
C SER A 37 8.81 -37.49 -39.73
N SER A 38 9.56 -38.58 -39.45
CA SER A 38 9.50 -39.33 -38.18
C SER A 38 8.07 -39.70 -37.74
N GLY A 39 7.20 -39.99 -38.72
CA GLY A 39 5.80 -40.29 -38.47
C GLY A 39 4.96 -39.09 -38.05
N LYS A 40 5.23 -37.91 -38.60
CA LYS A 40 4.43 -36.68 -38.37
C LYS A 40 4.11 -36.01 -39.70
N GLU A 41 2.90 -35.45 -39.80
CA GLU A 41 2.53 -34.50 -40.86
C GLU A 41 1.75 -33.32 -40.26
N PHE A 42 2.15 -32.13 -40.68
CA PHE A 42 1.52 -30.87 -40.31
C PHE A 42 1.75 -29.85 -41.40
N VAL A 43 0.90 -28.84 -41.41
CA VAL A 43 1.15 -27.58 -42.12
C VAL A 43 1.10 -26.47 -41.09
N GLU A 44 2.12 -25.65 -41.03
CA GLU A 44 2.15 -24.43 -40.26
C GLU A 44 1.86 -23.24 -41.17
N LEU A 45 0.95 -22.39 -40.74
CA LEU A 45 0.69 -21.09 -41.32
C LEU A 45 1.34 -20.00 -40.46
N LEU A 46 1.79 -18.92 -41.09
CA LEU A 46 2.28 -17.73 -40.40
C LEU A 46 1.41 -16.53 -40.75
N VAL A 47 0.89 -15.85 -39.72
CA VAL A 47 0.17 -14.59 -39.90
C VAL A 47 1.17 -13.47 -40.14
N VAL A 48 1.09 -12.85 -41.31
CA VAL A 48 2.04 -11.83 -41.76
C VAL A 48 1.46 -10.42 -41.61
N LYS A 49 0.15 -10.26 -41.68
CA LYS A 49 -0.51 -8.96 -41.66
C LYS A 49 -0.31 -8.20 -40.34
N PRO A 50 0.22 -6.96 -40.36
CA PRO A 50 0.18 -6.05 -39.22
C PRO A 50 -1.23 -5.93 -38.64
N GLY A 51 -1.36 -6.08 -37.32
CA GLY A 51 -2.66 -6.07 -36.63
C GLY A 51 -3.44 -7.39 -36.67
N GLY A 52 -2.93 -8.44 -37.33
CA GLY A 52 -3.56 -9.76 -37.33
C GLY A 52 -4.67 -9.96 -38.37
N VAL A 53 -5.31 -11.13 -38.34
CA VAL A 53 -6.24 -11.62 -39.38
C VAL A 53 -7.42 -12.41 -38.80
N ASP A 54 -8.54 -12.44 -39.52
CA ASP A 54 -9.70 -13.29 -39.20
C ASP A 54 -9.65 -14.60 -39.99
N MET A 55 -9.16 -15.68 -39.37
CA MET A 55 -8.91 -16.97 -40.04
C MET A 55 -10.16 -17.85 -40.20
N ARG A 56 -11.35 -17.38 -39.80
CA ARG A 56 -12.57 -18.19 -39.85
C ARG A 56 -13.00 -18.44 -41.29
N GLY A 57 -13.35 -19.69 -41.59
CA GLY A 57 -13.78 -20.09 -42.93
C GLY A 57 -12.66 -20.22 -43.97
N LEU A 58 -11.38 -20.07 -43.58
CA LEU A 58 -10.26 -20.43 -44.45
C LEU A 58 -10.25 -21.93 -44.75
N ARG A 59 -9.64 -22.31 -45.87
CA ARG A 59 -9.49 -23.70 -46.30
C ARG A 59 -8.04 -24.02 -46.62
N LEU A 60 -7.51 -25.06 -45.98
CA LEU A 60 -6.22 -25.67 -46.31
C LEU A 60 -6.47 -26.97 -47.09
N SER A 61 -5.86 -27.14 -48.24
CA SER A 61 -6.16 -28.27 -49.13
C SER A 61 -4.95 -28.80 -49.88
N ASP A 62 -4.99 -30.08 -50.21
CA ASP A 62 -4.06 -30.76 -51.11
C ASP A 62 -4.69 -31.09 -52.48
N VAL A 63 -5.91 -30.59 -52.74
CA VAL A 63 -6.72 -31.01 -53.89
C VAL A 63 -6.41 -30.18 -55.14
N SER A 64 -6.68 -30.77 -56.31
CA SER A 64 -6.38 -30.13 -57.61
C SER A 64 -7.36 -29.01 -58.04
N THR A 65 -8.43 -28.72 -57.27
CA THR A 65 -9.45 -27.69 -57.60
C THR A 65 -9.96 -26.90 -56.39
N LYS A 66 -10.33 -25.63 -56.58
CA LYS A 66 -10.88 -24.77 -55.52
C LYS A 66 -12.21 -25.26 -54.91
N ALA A 67 -12.98 -26.04 -55.67
CA ALA A 67 -14.29 -26.54 -55.23
C ALA A 67 -14.20 -27.67 -54.19
N GLY A 68 -13.00 -28.17 -53.89
CA GLY A 68 -12.77 -29.26 -52.93
C GLY A 68 -12.48 -30.60 -53.60
N ALA A 69 -12.37 -31.64 -52.77
CA ALA A 69 -11.92 -32.97 -53.16
C ALA A 69 -12.88 -33.71 -54.10
N GLY A 70 -12.35 -34.25 -55.20
CA GLY A 70 -13.12 -35.09 -56.13
C GLY A 70 -13.09 -36.60 -55.81
N GLY A 71 -12.21 -37.05 -54.91
CA GLY A 71 -11.99 -38.46 -54.57
C GLY A 71 -11.38 -38.67 -53.17
N THR A 72 -11.22 -39.93 -52.75
CA THR A 72 -10.84 -40.29 -51.36
C THR A 72 -9.35 -40.08 -51.02
N SER A 73 -8.52 -39.75 -52.00
CA SER A 73 -7.07 -39.52 -51.86
C SER A 73 -6.69 -38.04 -51.95
N GLU A 74 -7.66 -37.14 -52.03
CA GLU A 74 -7.49 -35.69 -51.92
C GLU A 74 -8.43 -35.20 -50.81
N GLY A 75 -8.00 -34.23 -50.01
CA GLY A 75 -8.73 -33.70 -48.87
C GLY A 75 -8.55 -32.22 -48.59
N HIS A 76 -9.30 -31.74 -47.61
CA HIS A 76 -9.13 -30.38 -47.10
C HIS A 76 -9.56 -30.26 -45.65
N LEU A 77 -9.04 -29.21 -45.02
CA LEU A 77 -9.35 -28.76 -43.69
C LEU A 77 -9.98 -27.36 -43.77
N ASP A 78 -11.16 -27.21 -43.21
CA ASP A 78 -11.87 -25.94 -43.08
C ASP A 78 -11.73 -25.40 -41.66
N PHE A 79 -11.38 -24.12 -41.55
CA PHE A 79 -11.26 -23.41 -40.29
C PHE A 79 -12.65 -23.05 -39.75
N PRO A 80 -12.97 -23.41 -38.50
CA PRO A 80 -14.31 -23.23 -37.95
C PRO A 80 -14.64 -21.75 -37.68
N ASP A 81 -15.93 -21.41 -37.62
CA ASP A 81 -16.42 -20.09 -37.19
C ASP A 81 -16.41 -19.98 -35.66
N VAL A 82 -15.25 -19.67 -35.10
CA VAL A 82 -15.00 -19.59 -33.64
C VAL A 82 -14.17 -18.37 -33.27
N SER A 83 -14.43 -17.81 -32.09
CA SER A 83 -13.89 -16.50 -31.68
C SER A 83 -12.37 -16.43 -31.60
N TYR A 84 -11.68 -17.51 -31.24
CA TYR A 84 -10.21 -17.52 -31.16
C TYR A 84 -9.52 -17.39 -32.52
N LEU A 85 -10.24 -17.59 -33.62
CA LEU A 85 -9.75 -17.36 -34.99
C LEU A 85 -10.13 -15.98 -35.54
N GLN A 86 -10.94 -15.20 -34.82
CA GLN A 86 -11.46 -13.93 -35.33
C GLN A 86 -10.39 -12.85 -35.47
N ASN A 87 -9.38 -12.84 -34.58
CA ASN A 87 -8.31 -11.84 -34.54
C ASN A 87 -6.97 -12.50 -34.20
N VAL A 88 -6.47 -13.37 -35.07
CA VAL A 88 -5.19 -14.05 -34.85
C VAL A 88 -4.05 -13.04 -35.07
N PRO A 89 -3.19 -12.75 -34.06
CA PRO A 89 -2.18 -11.70 -34.15
C PRO A 89 -1.12 -11.93 -35.24
N GLN A 90 -0.46 -10.84 -35.65
CA GLN A 90 0.72 -10.93 -36.51
C GLN A 90 1.83 -11.74 -35.82
N GLY A 91 2.51 -12.58 -36.58
CA GLY A 91 3.59 -13.42 -36.10
C GLY A 91 3.10 -14.72 -35.44
N THR A 92 1.78 -14.91 -35.32
CA THR A 92 1.22 -16.17 -34.83
C THR A 92 1.50 -17.32 -35.79
N ARG A 93 1.98 -18.43 -35.24
CA ARG A 93 2.24 -19.70 -35.95
C ARG A 93 1.13 -20.68 -35.68
N VAL A 94 0.37 -21.00 -36.73
CA VAL A 94 -0.80 -21.86 -36.65
C VAL A 94 -0.45 -23.23 -37.20
N VAL A 95 -0.19 -24.18 -36.32
CA VAL A 95 0.18 -25.56 -36.65
C VAL A 95 -1.08 -26.39 -36.85
N CYS A 96 -1.42 -26.69 -38.09
CA CYS A 96 -2.49 -27.62 -38.46
C CYS A 96 -1.94 -29.05 -38.43
N VAL A 97 -2.34 -29.84 -37.42
CA VAL A 97 -1.89 -31.23 -37.25
C VAL A 97 -2.79 -32.18 -38.04
N LEU A 98 -2.18 -32.98 -38.92
CA LEU A 98 -2.89 -33.87 -39.85
C LEU A 98 -3.10 -35.26 -39.26
N VAL A 99 -4.03 -36.03 -39.85
CA VAL A 99 -4.33 -37.39 -39.40
C VAL A 99 -3.21 -38.37 -39.73
N THR A 100 -2.47 -38.19 -40.82
CA THR A 100 -1.52 -39.20 -41.29
C THR A 100 -0.09 -38.86 -40.84
N PRO A 101 0.65 -39.81 -40.26
CA PRO A 101 0.13 -41.03 -39.62
C PRO A 101 -0.64 -40.69 -38.33
N ARG A 102 -1.54 -41.60 -37.94
CA ARG A 102 -2.53 -41.45 -36.85
C ARG A 102 -1.93 -41.07 -35.49
N ASP A 103 -0.62 -41.27 -35.31
CA ASP A 103 0.13 -40.94 -34.10
C ASP A 103 0.59 -39.48 -34.02
N SER A 104 0.29 -38.63 -35.01
CA SER A 104 0.66 -37.20 -35.02
C SER A 104 0.13 -36.44 -33.80
N ALA A 105 -1.03 -36.82 -33.26
CA ALA A 105 -1.58 -36.24 -32.02
C ALA A 105 -0.69 -36.46 -30.78
N ASN A 106 0.12 -37.52 -30.74
CA ASN A 106 1.01 -37.80 -29.61
C ASN A 106 2.21 -36.85 -29.54
N ALA A 107 2.45 -36.06 -30.59
CA ALA A 107 3.59 -35.16 -30.70
C ALA A 107 3.26 -33.70 -30.39
N TYR A 108 1.98 -33.37 -30.20
CA TYR A 108 1.50 -32.00 -30.00
C TYR A 108 0.44 -31.94 -28.90
N THR A 109 0.14 -30.73 -28.44
CA THR A 109 -0.99 -30.47 -27.54
C THR A 109 -1.89 -29.45 -28.22
N GLN A 110 -3.19 -29.74 -28.30
CA GLN A 110 -4.18 -28.82 -28.85
C GLN A 110 -4.09 -27.49 -28.09
N ASP A 111 -3.98 -26.40 -28.84
CA ASP A 111 -3.80 -25.05 -28.31
C ASP A 111 -4.69 -24.09 -29.08
N LEU A 112 -5.54 -23.41 -28.32
CA LEU A 112 -6.59 -22.52 -28.81
C LEU A 112 -6.38 -21.08 -28.36
N ASP A 113 -5.27 -20.77 -27.67
CA ASP A 113 -4.97 -19.44 -27.18
C ASP A 113 -4.00 -18.70 -28.12
N PRO A 114 -4.47 -17.74 -28.93
CA PRO A 114 -3.59 -17.02 -29.85
C PRO A 114 -2.67 -16.01 -29.15
N ALA A 115 -2.80 -15.80 -27.83
CA ALA A 115 -2.08 -14.75 -27.09
C ALA A 115 -0.57 -14.99 -26.98
N ASP A 116 -0.13 -16.25 -27.00
CA ASP A 116 1.30 -16.61 -26.96
C ASP A 116 1.95 -16.67 -28.36
N LEU A 117 1.21 -16.25 -29.40
CA LEU A 117 1.60 -16.30 -30.80
C LEU A 117 1.81 -17.72 -31.35
N LYS A 118 1.18 -18.71 -30.73
CA LYS A 118 1.13 -20.08 -31.20
C LYS A 118 -0.31 -20.58 -31.17
N LEU A 119 -0.68 -21.34 -32.19
CA LEU A 119 -1.92 -22.10 -32.19
C LEU A 119 -1.59 -23.50 -32.69
N VAL A 120 -2.22 -24.51 -32.11
CA VAL A 120 -2.05 -25.90 -32.52
C VAL A 120 -3.43 -26.47 -32.73
N LEU A 121 -3.81 -26.64 -33.99
CA LEU A 121 -5.16 -27.00 -34.40
C LEU A 121 -5.17 -28.41 -34.99
N PHE A 122 -5.79 -29.35 -34.28
CA PHE A 122 -5.94 -30.71 -34.76
C PHE A 122 -7.13 -30.79 -35.73
N THR A 123 -6.99 -31.62 -36.75
CA THR A 123 -8.13 -32.07 -37.56
C THR A 123 -9.14 -32.85 -36.73
N LYS A 124 -10.45 -32.69 -37.00
CA LYS A 124 -11.55 -33.41 -36.31
C LYS A 124 -11.47 -34.93 -36.38
N ALA A 125 -10.65 -35.48 -37.26
CA ALA A 125 -10.38 -36.91 -37.32
C ALA A 125 -9.31 -37.39 -36.29
N LEU A 126 -8.70 -36.46 -35.55
CA LEU A 126 -7.94 -36.70 -34.32
C LEU A 126 -8.79 -36.34 -33.08
N PRO A 127 -8.47 -36.89 -31.89
CA PRO A 127 -9.12 -36.49 -30.63
C PRO A 127 -9.01 -34.98 -30.41
N ASP A 128 -10.08 -34.36 -29.90
CA ASP A 128 -10.16 -32.92 -29.59
C ASP A 128 -9.96 -31.97 -30.80
N GLY A 129 -10.00 -32.52 -32.01
CA GLY A 129 -9.84 -31.77 -33.25
C GLY A 129 -10.92 -30.73 -33.50
N VAL A 130 -10.50 -29.62 -34.09
CA VAL A 130 -11.34 -28.43 -34.35
C VAL A 130 -11.48 -28.10 -35.82
N LEU A 131 -10.52 -28.50 -36.67
CA LEU A 131 -10.58 -28.27 -38.11
C LEU A 131 -11.52 -29.28 -38.79
N ASP A 132 -12.50 -28.77 -39.52
CA ASP A 132 -13.46 -29.59 -40.27
C ASP A 132 -12.76 -30.28 -41.43
N SER A 133 -12.73 -31.61 -41.45
CA SER A 133 -12.07 -32.38 -42.50
C SER A 133 -13.06 -32.97 -43.49
N VAL A 134 -12.69 -32.92 -44.77
CA VAL A 134 -13.34 -33.69 -45.84
C VAL A 134 -12.28 -34.58 -46.48
N ASN A 135 -12.58 -35.88 -46.53
CA ASN A 135 -11.62 -36.93 -46.88
C ASN A 135 -10.34 -36.83 -46.03
N VAL A 136 -9.16 -37.11 -46.60
CA VAL A 136 -7.89 -37.08 -45.89
C VAL A 136 -6.98 -36.09 -46.63
N LEU A 137 -6.56 -35.04 -45.92
CA LEU A 137 -5.42 -34.23 -46.32
C LEU A 137 -4.15 -35.01 -45.94
N ASP A 138 -3.39 -35.47 -46.93
CA ASP A 138 -2.25 -36.39 -46.76
C ASP A 138 -1.04 -35.87 -47.52
N LEU A 139 0.07 -35.61 -46.83
CA LEU A 139 1.26 -35.06 -47.47
C LEU A 139 2.26 -36.13 -47.89
N SER A 140 2.03 -37.41 -47.58
CA SER A 140 3.01 -38.50 -47.67
C SER A 140 3.55 -38.78 -49.08
N THR A 141 2.84 -38.37 -50.13
CA THR A 141 3.20 -38.54 -51.55
C THR A 141 3.82 -37.30 -52.21
N ASN A 142 4.12 -36.25 -51.43
CA ASN A 142 4.53 -34.92 -51.91
C ASN A 142 3.43 -34.23 -52.70
N GLU A 143 2.37 -33.85 -51.97
CA GLU A 143 1.23 -33.13 -52.53
C GLU A 143 1.46 -31.61 -52.57
N ASN A 144 0.73 -30.95 -53.46
CA ASN A 144 0.70 -29.49 -53.49
C ASN A 144 -0.18 -28.99 -52.33
N ILE A 145 0.24 -27.94 -51.64
CA ILE A 145 -0.50 -27.38 -50.51
C ILE A 145 -1.06 -26.03 -50.91
N VAL A 146 -2.36 -25.83 -50.67
CA VAL A 146 -3.08 -24.62 -51.06
C VAL A 146 -3.83 -24.05 -49.87
N LEU A 147 -3.67 -22.75 -49.63
CA LEU A 147 -4.46 -21.98 -48.70
C LEU A 147 -5.46 -21.11 -49.47
N LEU A 148 -6.75 -21.27 -49.19
CA LEU A 148 -7.85 -20.57 -49.85
C LEU A 148 -8.63 -19.72 -48.86
N ASN A 149 -9.11 -18.56 -49.33
CA ASN A 149 -10.07 -17.73 -48.61
C ASN A 149 -11.51 -18.26 -48.77
N GLY A 150 -11.73 -19.52 -48.39
CA GLY A 150 -13.04 -20.17 -48.38
C GLY A 150 -13.23 -21.33 -49.37
N PRO A 151 -14.41 -21.99 -49.32
CA PRO A 151 -14.66 -23.27 -49.99
C PRO A 151 -15.20 -23.16 -51.43
N LEU A 152 -15.38 -21.96 -51.96
CA LEU A 152 -16.02 -21.73 -53.26
C LEU A 152 -15.02 -21.90 -54.41
N SER A 153 -15.52 -22.30 -55.58
CA SER A 153 -14.70 -22.34 -56.81
C SER A 153 -14.14 -20.97 -57.21
N THR A 154 -14.74 -19.88 -56.71
CA THR A 154 -14.33 -18.49 -56.91
C THR A 154 -13.46 -17.95 -55.77
N SER A 155 -13.13 -18.75 -54.74
CA SER A 155 -12.29 -18.31 -53.64
C SER A 155 -10.94 -17.82 -54.13
N ALA A 156 -10.40 -16.78 -53.49
CA ALA A 156 -9.04 -16.33 -53.77
C ALA A 156 -8.03 -17.35 -53.24
N THR A 157 -6.98 -17.61 -54.02
CA THR A 157 -5.81 -18.36 -53.54
C THR A 157 -4.91 -17.43 -52.74
N LEU A 158 -4.76 -17.71 -51.44
CA LEU A 158 -3.94 -16.91 -50.53
C LEU A 158 -2.47 -17.28 -50.65
N ASP A 159 -2.18 -18.59 -50.70
CA ASP A 159 -0.84 -19.13 -50.88
C ASP A 159 -0.90 -20.52 -51.53
N TYR A 160 0.15 -20.88 -52.26
CA TYR A 160 0.31 -22.13 -52.97
C TYR A 160 1.76 -22.62 -52.89
N VAL A 161 1.95 -23.85 -52.42
CA VAL A 161 3.25 -24.51 -52.39
C VAL A 161 3.16 -25.79 -53.23
N ALA A 162 3.80 -25.78 -54.40
CA ALA A 162 3.99 -26.97 -55.19
C ALA A 162 5.14 -27.82 -54.65
N THR A 163 4.89 -29.12 -54.47
CA THR A 163 5.90 -30.08 -54.03
C THR A 163 5.96 -31.29 -54.96
N GLY A 164 7.06 -32.05 -54.89
CA GLY A 164 7.21 -33.26 -55.70
C GLY A 164 7.49 -32.96 -57.19
N THR A 165 6.80 -33.68 -58.09
CA THR A 165 6.95 -33.59 -59.55
C THR A 165 5.80 -32.88 -60.24
N ASN A 166 4.70 -32.62 -59.53
CA ASN A 166 3.51 -31.95 -60.07
C ASN A 166 3.53 -30.46 -59.73
N THR A 167 4.14 -29.64 -60.59
CA THR A 167 4.23 -28.19 -60.41
C THR A 167 3.06 -27.43 -61.06
N SER A 168 1.92 -28.08 -61.31
CA SER A 168 0.81 -27.46 -62.03
C SER A 168 -0.03 -26.56 -61.11
N ILE A 169 0.03 -25.25 -61.35
CA ILE A 169 -0.78 -24.24 -60.66
C ILE A 169 -2.19 -24.05 -61.25
N GLY A 170 -2.60 -24.87 -62.24
CA GLY A 170 -3.81 -24.70 -63.08
C GLY A 170 -4.98 -23.90 -62.47
N SER A 171 -5.78 -24.54 -61.61
CA SER A 171 -6.98 -23.96 -60.97
C SER A 171 -6.70 -22.79 -60.01
N PHE A 172 -5.43 -22.53 -59.68
CA PHE A 172 -4.95 -21.62 -58.65
C PHE A 172 -4.03 -20.53 -59.22
N SER A 173 -4.14 -20.26 -60.52
CA SER A 173 -3.33 -19.25 -61.23
C SER A 173 -3.48 -17.81 -60.71
N ASP A 174 -4.43 -17.56 -59.81
CA ASP A 174 -4.59 -16.30 -59.07
C ASP A 174 -3.72 -16.23 -57.79
N ALA A 175 -3.00 -17.29 -57.45
CA ALA A 175 -2.04 -17.29 -56.33
C ALA A 175 -0.95 -16.26 -56.60
N VAL A 176 -0.88 -15.25 -55.74
CA VAL A 176 0.19 -14.24 -55.77
C VAL A 176 1.48 -14.80 -55.17
N TRP A 177 1.35 -15.85 -54.35
CA TRP A 177 2.44 -16.58 -53.73
C TRP A 177 2.41 -18.01 -54.24
N SER A 178 3.41 -18.37 -55.03
CA SER A 178 3.54 -19.71 -55.60
C SER A 178 4.98 -20.19 -55.47
N ASN A 179 5.19 -21.18 -54.62
CA ASN A 179 6.52 -21.74 -54.37
C ASN A 179 6.65 -23.08 -55.11
N ASN A 180 7.69 -23.25 -55.92
CA ASN A 180 7.96 -24.51 -56.62
C ASN A 180 9.13 -25.25 -55.97
N LEU A 181 8.84 -26.13 -55.02
CA LEU A 181 9.81 -26.94 -54.31
C LEU A 181 10.07 -28.23 -55.10
N THR A 182 10.91 -28.16 -56.14
CA THR A 182 11.22 -29.30 -57.00
C THR A 182 11.95 -30.40 -56.24
N GLY A 183 11.44 -31.63 -56.31
CA GLY A 183 12.14 -32.82 -55.78
C GLY A 183 11.70 -33.26 -54.38
N GLY A 184 10.40 -33.22 -54.09
CA GLY A 184 9.82 -33.66 -52.81
C GLY A 184 10.39 -35.01 -52.32
N VAL A 185 11.09 -34.95 -51.19
CA VAL A 185 11.65 -36.10 -50.48
C VAL A 185 10.80 -36.40 -49.25
N SER A 186 10.34 -37.65 -49.14
CA SER A 186 9.64 -38.15 -47.94
C SER A 186 10.57 -38.20 -46.72
N ASN A 187 10.00 -38.16 -45.52
CA ASN A 187 10.70 -38.06 -44.23
C ASN A 187 11.47 -36.75 -44.04
N LYS A 188 10.92 -35.64 -44.53
CA LYS A 188 11.55 -34.32 -44.46
C LYS A 188 10.60 -33.22 -44.01
N VAL A 189 11.19 -32.11 -43.57
CA VAL A 189 10.50 -30.84 -43.31
C VAL A 189 10.98 -29.79 -44.30
N TYR A 190 10.05 -28.95 -44.72
CA TYR A 190 10.26 -27.79 -45.56
C TYR A 190 9.84 -26.57 -44.76
N TYR A 191 10.70 -25.56 -44.69
CA TYR A 191 10.40 -24.34 -43.96
C TYR A 191 10.88 -23.10 -44.69
N PHE A 192 10.12 -22.03 -44.52
CA PHE A 192 10.42 -20.72 -45.07
C PHE A 192 11.48 -20.02 -44.21
N GLN A 193 12.57 -19.60 -44.87
CA GLN A 193 13.70 -18.85 -44.32
C GLN A 193 13.85 -17.53 -45.06
N ASN A 194 13.11 -16.50 -44.66
CA ASN A 194 13.39 -15.16 -45.15
C ASN A 194 14.62 -14.59 -44.43
N SER A 195 15.79 -14.73 -45.07
CA SER A 195 17.09 -14.29 -44.55
C SER A 195 17.42 -12.83 -44.87
N SER A 196 16.60 -12.13 -45.67
CA SER A 196 16.97 -10.84 -46.27
C SER A 196 16.38 -9.61 -45.57
N GLY A 197 15.45 -9.77 -44.61
CA GLY A 197 14.76 -8.66 -43.96
C GLY A 197 13.89 -7.80 -44.90
N GLY A 198 13.90 -8.06 -46.21
CA GLY A 198 12.87 -7.62 -47.14
C GLY A 198 11.57 -8.34 -46.77
N GLY A 199 10.43 -7.65 -46.84
CA GLY A 199 9.15 -8.18 -46.35
C GLY A 199 8.82 -9.58 -46.87
N PHE A 200 7.93 -10.27 -46.17
CA PHE A 200 7.16 -11.43 -46.65
C PHE A 200 6.48 -11.02 -47.96
N ASN A 201 7.18 -11.00 -49.08
CA ASN A 201 6.70 -10.56 -50.38
C ASN A 201 7.29 -11.52 -51.42
N ASN A 202 6.46 -12.41 -51.96
CA ASN A 202 6.66 -13.20 -53.17
C ASN A 202 8.12 -13.61 -53.46
N ASP A 203 8.59 -14.68 -52.83
CA ASP A 203 9.73 -15.44 -53.36
C ASP A 203 9.16 -16.61 -54.18
N ASP A 204 8.82 -16.33 -55.42
CA ASP A 204 8.43 -17.34 -56.43
C ASP A 204 9.60 -18.26 -56.82
N GLY A 205 10.78 -18.06 -56.23
CA GLY A 205 11.97 -18.89 -56.34
C GLY A 205 12.20 -19.80 -55.13
N ASN A 206 13.00 -20.84 -55.34
CA ASN A 206 13.46 -21.77 -54.30
C ASN A 206 14.45 -21.11 -53.28
N ILE A 207 14.58 -19.78 -53.29
CA ILE A 207 15.63 -19.01 -52.59
C ILE A 207 15.24 -18.75 -51.13
N GLY A 208 13.93 -18.71 -50.83
CA GLY A 208 13.37 -18.45 -49.50
C GLY A 208 12.98 -19.69 -48.72
N TRP A 209 13.18 -20.89 -49.26
CA TRP A 209 12.84 -22.16 -48.59
C TRP A 209 14.08 -22.99 -48.29
N VAL A 210 14.13 -23.61 -47.11
CA VAL A 210 14.97 -24.78 -46.89
C VAL A 210 14.17 -26.01 -47.27
N ALA A 211 14.62 -26.71 -48.29
CA ALA A 211 14.06 -27.97 -48.71
C ALA A 211 14.81 -29.16 -48.09
N ALA A 212 14.06 -30.19 -47.72
CA ALA A 212 14.58 -31.52 -47.37
C ALA A 212 15.46 -31.59 -46.10
N ASP A 213 15.05 -30.96 -44.99
CA ASP A 213 15.71 -31.09 -43.69
C ASP A 213 15.14 -32.25 -42.84
N THR A 214 15.92 -32.77 -41.88
CA THR A 214 15.49 -33.80 -40.93
C THR A 214 14.61 -33.24 -39.81
N MET A 215 13.67 -34.04 -39.27
CA MET A 215 12.77 -33.64 -38.16
C MET A 215 13.44 -33.04 -36.93
N MET A 216 14.72 -33.33 -36.70
CA MET A 216 15.46 -32.78 -35.55
C MET A 216 15.50 -31.24 -35.58
N ASN A 217 15.34 -30.64 -36.77
CA ASN A 217 15.43 -29.20 -36.99
C ASN A 217 14.06 -28.53 -37.20
N ALA A 218 12.95 -29.29 -37.15
CA ALA A 218 11.61 -28.73 -37.28
C ALA A 218 11.25 -27.94 -36.01
N THR A 219 10.70 -26.74 -36.18
CA THR A 219 10.36 -25.84 -35.07
C THR A 219 8.88 -25.42 -35.09
N PRO A 220 7.93 -26.38 -35.15
CA PRO A 220 6.50 -26.06 -35.24
C PRO A 220 6.02 -25.30 -34.01
N GLY A 221 5.37 -24.17 -34.26
CA GLY A 221 4.95 -23.17 -33.29
C GLY A 221 6.07 -22.23 -32.85
N ALA A 222 7.23 -22.23 -33.50
CA ALA A 222 8.38 -21.39 -33.18
C ALA A 222 9.03 -20.79 -34.44
N ILE A 223 9.86 -19.77 -34.24
CA ILE A 223 10.53 -19.08 -35.36
C ILE A 223 11.48 -20.07 -36.06
N ASN A 224 11.29 -20.25 -37.37
CA ASN A 224 12.17 -21.08 -38.18
C ASN A 224 13.62 -20.59 -38.13
N ILE A 225 14.58 -21.50 -38.16
CA ILE A 225 16.00 -21.15 -38.20
C ILE A 225 16.27 -20.29 -39.46
N GLY A 226 16.87 -19.11 -39.26
CA GLY A 226 17.19 -18.18 -40.35
C GLY A 226 16.01 -17.33 -40.85
N GLN A 227 14.81 -17.48 -40.28
CA GLN A 227 13.68 -16.59 -40.55
C GLN A 227 13.79 -15.30 -39.73
N THR A 228 13.74 -14.14 -40.39
CA THR A 228 13.55 -12.85 -39.73
C THR A 228 12.12 -12.35 -39.91
N GLY A 229 11.39 -12.16 -38.81
CA GLY A 229 10.04 -11.57 -38.80
C GLY A 229 8.89 -12.51 -39.24
N PRO A 230 7.66 -11.97 -39.38
CA PRO A 230 7.24 -10.74 -38.73
C PRO A 230 7.03 -11.07 -37.25
N GLY A 231 7.70 -10.32 -36.38
CA GLY A 231 7.29 -10.28 -34.97
C GLY A 231 5.92 -9.60 -34.87
N PRO A 232 5.23 -9.74 -33.73
CA PRO A 232 3.98 -9.03 -33.54
C PRO A 232 4.21 -7.52 -33.63
N THR A 233 3.38 -6.82 -34.40
CA THR A 233 3.23 -5.37 -34.22
C THR A 233 2.53 -5.11 -32.90
N MET A 234 3.21 -4.44 -31.98
CA MET A 234 2.65 -4.03 -30.69
C MET A 234 1.96 -2.66 -30.82
N SER A 235 0.92 -2.42 -30.04
CA SER A 235 0.34 -1.09 -29.83
C SER A 235 0.70 -0.58 -28.44
N ASN A 236 1.11 0.67 -28.36
CA ASN A 236 1.42 1.31 -27.09
C ASN A 236 0.15 1.82 -26.42
N VAL A 237 -0.05 1.43 -25.16
CA VAL A 237 -1.14 1.93 -24.32
C VAL A 237 -0.59 2.76 -23.20
N THR A 238 -0.98 4.04 -23.14
CA THR A 238 -0.68 4.91 -21.99
C THR A 238 -1.83 4.84 -21.00
N PHE A 239 -1.57 4.18 -19.87
CA PHE A 239 -2.45 4.11 -18.71
C PHE A 239 -2.27 5.37 -17.86
N GLN A 240 -3.37 5.85 -17.28
CA GLN A 240 -3.40 7.09 -16.49
C GLN A 240 -4.34 6.92 -15.29
N VAL A 241 -3.83 7.20 -14.09
CA VAL A 241 -4.64 7.23 -12.85
C VAL A 241 -4.39 8.51 -12.09
N ASN A 242 -5.48 9.17 -11.69
CA ASN A 242 -5.45 10.37 -10.88
C ASN A 242 -5.47 9.97 -9.40
N MET A 243 -4.38 10.29 -8.70
CA MET A 243 -4.18 9.98 -7.28
C MET A 243 -4.54 11.15 -6.36
N ARG A 244 -4.99 12.29 -6.90
CA ARG A 244 -5.23 13.54 -6.14
C ARG A 244 -6.12 13.32 -4.92
N VAL A 245 -7.21 12.57 -5.07
CA VAL A 245 -8.14 12.28 -3.97
C VAL A 245 -7.43 11.52 -2.86
N LYS A 246 -6.68 10.46 -3.19
CA LYS A 246 -5.94 9.64 -2.21
C LYS A 246 -4.78 10.39 -1.56
N ILE A 247 -4.17 11.35 -2.28
CA ILE A 247 -3.19 12.28 -1.71
C ILE A 247 -3.85 13.18 -0.66
N LEU A 248 -5.00 13.79 -0.99
CA LEU A 248 -5.72 14.69 -0.08
C LEU A 248 -6.28 13.98 1.16
N GLU A 249 -6.66 12.71 1.04
CA GLU A 249 -7.09 11.85 2.15
C GLU A 249 -5.93 11.35 3.02
N GLY A 250 -4.68 11.57 2.62
CA GLY A 250 -3.49 11.02 3.29
C GLY A 250 -3.32 9.50 3.12
N TYR A 251 -4.11 8.87 2.23
CA TYR A 251 -4.03 7.44 1.93
C TYR A 251 -2.86 7.10 0.98
N PHE A 252 -2.35 8.08 0.25
CA PHE A 252 -1.20 7.94 -0.64
C PHE A 252 -0.22 9.10 -0.46
N ASN A 253 1.03 8.80 -0.10
CA ASN A 253 2.10 9.78 0.01
C ASN A 253 3.01 9.72 -1.22
N PRO A 254 3.01 10.73 -2.11
CA PRO A 254 3.79 10.71 -3.34
C PRO A 254 5.31 10.70 -3.13
N ALA A 255 5.79 11.01 -1.91
CA ALA A 255 7.23 10.97 -1.59
C ALA A 255 7.74 9.58 -1.20
N THR A 256 6.86 8.68 -0.74
CA THR A 256 7.26 7.37 -0.19
C THR A 256 6.54 6.19 -0.83
N ASP A 257 5.33 6.41 -1.33
CA ASP A 257 4.52 5.38 -1.96
C ASP A 257 4.73 5.38 -3.48
N VAL A 258 4.40 4.25 -4.10
CA VAL A 258 4.38 4.09 -5.55
C VAL A 258 3.02 3.60 -5.99
N VAL A 259 2.60 3.96 -7.20
CA VAL A 259 1.42 3.37 -7.83
C VAL A 259 1.86 2.51 -9.02
N THR A 260 1.26 1.33 -9.15
CA THR A 260 1.54 0.35 -10.20
C THR A 260 0.30 0.05 -11.04
N VAL A 261 0.53 -0.39 -12.28
CA VAL A 261 -0.52 -0.88 -13.20
C VAL A 261 -0.25 -2.34 -13.62
N PRO A 262 -0.63 -3.32 -12.78
CA PRO A 262 -0.65 -4.74 -13.15
C PRO A 262 -1.84 -5.12 -14.06
N GLY A 263 -1.64 -6.12 -14.91
CA GLY A 263 -2.71 -6.71 -15.72
C GLY A 263 -2.31 -7.98 -16.47
N ASP A 264 -3.18 -8.42 -17.38
CA ASP A 264 -3.01 -9.62 -18.21
C ASP A 264 -1.73 -9.55 -19.08
N PHE A 265 -1.25 -8.35 -19.38
CA PHE A 265 -0.06 -8.09 -20.20
C PHE A 265 1.29 -8.22 -19.46
N ASN A 266 1.30 -8.42 -18.14
CA ASN A 266 2.54 -8.49 -17.36
C ASN A 266 2.47 -9.42 -16.14
N ASN A 267 1.64 -10.46 -16.21
CA ASN A 267 1.42 -11.43 -15.13
C ASN A 267 1.12 -10.77 -13.77
N TRP A 268 0.35 -9.68 -13.80
CA TRP A 268 -0.11 -8.99 -12.61
C TRP A 268 1.03 -8.53 -11.68
N LEU A 269 0.97 -8.83 -10.38
CA LEU A 269 2.05 -8.57 -9.42
C LEU A 269 2.77 -9.86 -8.99
N ASN A 270 2.61 -10.95 -9.76
CA ASN A 270 3.04 -12.29 -9.35
C ASN A 270 4.55 -12.53 -9.49
N ASP A 271 5.25 -11.72 -10.30
CA ASP A 271 6.67 -11.88 -10.61
C ASP A 271 7.52 -10.69 -10.10
N PRO A 272 7.87 -10.66 -8.80
CA PRO A 272 8.73 -9.62 -8.25
C PRO A 272 10.17 -9.68 -8.81
N PRO A 273 10.87 -8.54 -8.96
CA PRO A 273 10.48 -7.21 -8.51
C PRO A 273 9.60 -6.45 -9.52
N ASN A 274 8.40 -6.02 -9.10
CA ASN A 274 7.38 -5.33 -9.93
C ASN A 274 7.71 -3.86 -10.29
N THR A 275 9.00 -3.51 -10.33
CA THR A 275 9.48 -2.14 -10.62
C THR A 275 9.15 -1.67 -12.04
N ASP A 276 9.05 -2.60 -12.98
CA ASP A 276 8.64 -2.38 -14.36
C ASP A 276 7.20 -1.86 -14.47
N LYS A 277 6.36 -2.09 -13.44
CA LYS A 277 4.92 -1.78 -13.40
C LYS A 277 4.62 -0.43 -12.75
N VAL A 278 5.64 0.23 -12.18
CA VAL A 278 5.51 1.52 -11.52
C VAL A 278 5.21 2.62 -12.53
N MET A 279 4.19 3.41 -12.21
CA MET A 279 3.75 4.60 -12.96
C MET A 279 4.45 5.84 -12.42
N ALA A 280 4.56 6.89 -13.25
CA ALA A 280 5.26 8.12 -12.91
C ALA A 280 4.37 9.36 -13.08
N ASP A 281 4.60 10.36 -12.23
CA ASP A 281 4.01 11.70 -12.30
C ASP A 281 5.16 12.72 -12.39
N PRO A 282 5.72 12.95 -13.59
CA PRO A 282 6.90 13.80 -13.77
C PRO A 282 6.60 15.31 -13.70
N ASP A 283 5.35 15.74 -13.90
CA ASP A 283 4.94 17.15 -13.86
C ASP A 283 4.25 17.56 -12.55
N GLY A 284 3.97 16.60 -11.67
CA GLY A 284 3.47 16.82 -10.31
C GLY A 284 1.99 17.18 -10.29
N ASP A 285 1.23 16.80 -11.30
CA ASP A 285 -0.20 17.12 -11.42
C ASP A 285 -1.13 16.09 -10.75
N SER A 286 -0.53 15.06 -10.11
CA SER A 286 -1.18 13.91 -9.48
C SER A 286 -1.75 12.86 -10.45
N ILE A 287 -1.48 12.97 -11.76
CA ILE A 287 -1.84 11.98 -12.77
C ILE A 287 -0.62 11.11 -13.04
N TYR A 288 -0.65 9.90 -12.50
CA TYR A 288 0.39 8.93 -12.72
C TYR A 288 0.16 8.22 -14.04
N THR A 289 1.23 8.10 -14.84
CA THR A 289 1.19 7.55 -16.20
C THR A 289 2.18 6.41 -16.40
N LYS A 290 1.81 5.47 -17.26
CA LYS A 290 2.69 4.38 -17.71
C LYS A 290 2.30 3.93 -19.10
N THR A 291 3.27 3.89 -20.02
CA THR A 291 3.08 3.31 -21.36
C THR A 291 3.55 1.86 -21.38
N ILE A 292 2.69 0.97 -21.89
CA ILE A 292 2.96 -0.46 -22.03
C ILE A 292 2.67 -0.87 -23.46
N SER A 293 3.60 -1.57 -24.10
CA SER A 293 3.42 -2.15 -25.43
C SER A 293 2.70 -3.49 -25.31
N MET A 294 1.57 -3.63 -26.00
CA MET A 294 0.64 -4.78 -25.88
C MET A 294 0.23 -5.29 -27.26
N LEU A 295 -0.23 -6.54 -27.37
CA LEU A 295 -0.75 -7.07 -28.64
C LEU A 295 -2.08 -6.38 -28.99
N PRO A 296 -2.26 -5.89 -30.21
CA PRO A 296 -3.50 -5.26 -30.63
C PRO A 296 -4.64 -6.26 -30.80
N ASN A 297 -5.87 -5.74 -30.87
CA ASN A 297 -7.11 -6.50 -31.15
C ASN A 297 -7.44 -7.59 -30.11
N ALA A 298 -6.94 -7.41 -28.88
CA ALA A 298 -7.19 -8.27 -27.73
C ALA A 298 -7.89 -7.49 -26.60
N THR A 299 -8.50 -8.23 -25.67
CA THR A 299 -9.06 -7.65 -24.44
C THR A 299 -8.13 -7.95 -23.28
N TYR A 300 -7.81 -6.93 -22.49
CA TYR A 300 -6.94 -7.00 -21.33
C TYR A 300 -7.65 -6.54 -20.08
N ASN A 301 -7.48 -7.28 -19.00
CA ASN A 301 -7.83 -6.83 -17.67
C ASN A 301 -6.63 -6.22 -16.98
N TYR A 302 -6.87 -5.17 -16.19
CA TYR A 302 -5.84 -4.47 -15.43
C TYR A 302 -6.43 -3.83 -14.18
N LYS A 303 -5.55 -3.34 -13.31
CA LYS A 303 -5.94 -2.63 -12.08
C LYS A 303 -4.88 -1.61 -11.71
N TYR A 304 -5.26 -0.56 -10.98
CA TYR A 304 -4.30 0.28 -10.29
C TYR A 304 -4.05 -0.24 -8.88
N ASN A 305 -2.82 -0.15 -8.40
CA ASN A 305 -2.43 -0.63 -7.07
C ASN A 305 -1.45 0.33 -6.41
N ILE A 306 -1.61 0.60 -5.12
CA ILE A 306 -0.58 1.30 -4.34
C ILE A 306 0.41 0.27 -3.82
N GLY A 307 1.67 0.38 -4.21
CA GLY A 307 2.75 -0.52 -3.83
C GLY A 307 3.19 -1.51 -4.92
N LEU A 308 4.09 -2.41 -4.54
CA LEU A 308 4.74 -3.39 -5.42
C LEU A 308 4.19 -4.83 -5.27
N GLY A 309 3.19 -5.04 -4.43
CA GLY A 309 2.56 -6.35 -4.20
C GLY A 309 1.11 -6.20 -3.74
N TRP A 310 0.40 -7.33 -3.60
CA TRP A 310 -0.99 -7.38 -3.11
C TRP A 310 -1.05 -7.26 -1.59
N ASP A 311 -1.02 -6.04 -1.07
CA ASP A 311 -1.09 -5.73 0.36
C ASP A 311 -2.48 -5.23 0.81
N GLY A 312 -3.49 -5.35 -0.07
CA GLY A 312 -4.85 -4.87 0.16
C GLY A 312 -5.05 -3.37 -0.13
N LYS A 313 -4.11 -2.74 -0.85
CA LYS A 313 -4.21 -1.36 -1.35
C LYS A 313 -4.41 -1.28 -2.87
N ASP A 314 -4.91 -2.35 -3.46
CA ASP A 314 -5.40 -2.34 -4.83
C ASP A 314 -6.78 -1.70 -4.92
N GLU A 315 -7.21 -1.37 -6.13
CA GLU A 315 -8.52 -0.74 -6.28
C GLU A 315 -9.66 -1.60 -5.69
N SER A 316 -10.62 -0.98 -5.00
CA SER A 316 -11.79 -1.68 -4.47
C SER A 316 -12.84 -1.97 -5.55
N THR A 317 -12.78 -1.25 -6.67
CA THR A 317 -13.52 -1.56 -7.87
C THR A 317 -12.82 -2.74 -8.55
N GLY A 318 -13.54 -3.80 -8.91
CA GLY A 318 -12.96 -4.98 -9.58
C GLY A 318 -12.15 -4.63 -10.84
N ASN A 319 -11.53 -5.63 -11.46
CA ASN A 319 -10.63 -5.42 -12.58
C ASN A 319 -11.25 -4.54 -13.69
N ARG A 320 -10.46 -3.58 -14.17
CA ARG A 320 -10.78 -2.75 -15.32
C ARG A 320 -10.54 -3.57 -16.59
N SER A 321 -11.30 -3.30 -17.65
CA SER A 321 -11.18 -4.00 -18.94
C SER A 321 -10.87 -3.03 -20.07
N LEU A 322 -9.95 -3.41 -20.95
CA LEU A 322 -9.51 -2.67 -22.12
C LEU A 322 -9.63 -3.55 -23.36
N ALA A 323 -10.51 -3.18 -24.30
CA ALA A 323 -10.48 -3.71 -25.66
C ALA A 323 -9.50 -2.86 -26.51
N LEU A 324 -8.31 -3.39 -26.77
CA LEU A 324 -7.27 -2.67 -27.50
C LEU A 324 -7.41 -2.88 -29.01
N GLY A 325 -7.37 -1.80 -29.79
CA GLY A 325 -7.32 -1.88 -31.26
C GLY A 325 -5.89 -1.90 -31.81
N ALA A 326 -5.75 -1.73 -33.13
CA ALA A 326 -4.45 -1.73 -33.82
C ALA A 326 -3.65 -0.40 -33.73
N SER A 327 -4.10 0.57 -32.94
CA SER A 327 -3.48 1.89 -32.85
C SER A 327 -3.05 2.19 -31.43
N ASP A 328 -1.91 2.88 -31.31
CA ASP A 328 -1.44 3.45 -30.04
C ASP A 328 -2.55 4.29 -29.41
N THR A 329 -2.81 4.05 -28.13
CA THR A 329 -3.97 4.58 -27.42
C THR A 329 -3.52 5.18 -26.09
N THR A 330 -3.95 6.41 -25.81
CA THR A 330 -3.87 6.98 -24.46
C THR A 330 -5.25 6.88 -23.82
N LEU A 331 -5.36 6.15 -22.72
CA LEU A 331 -6.62 6.02 -22.00
C LEU A 331 -6.93 7.33 -21.28
N PRO A 332 -8.20 7.77 -21.20
CA PRO A 332 -8.57 8.85 -20.29
C PRO A 332 -8.11 8.50 -18.88
N PHE A 333 -7.63 9.50 -18.13
CA PHE A 333 -7.37 9.27 -16.72
C PHE A 333 -8.68 8.94 -16.00
N VAL A 334 -8.57 8.14 -14.96
CA VAL A 334 -9.64 7.82 -14.02
C VAL A 334 -9.12 8.08 -12.62
N TYR A 335 -10.02 8.37 -11.68
CA TYR A 335 -9.64 8.44 -10.28
C TYR A 335 -9.43 7.03 -9.73
N PHE A 336 -8.46 6.88 -8.83
CA PHE A 336 -8.26 5.63 -8.09
C PHE A 336 -9.56 5.24 -7.36
N ASN A 337 -10.00 3.99 -7.46
CA ASN A 337 -11.31 3.50 -6.98
C ASN A 337 -12.55 4.12 -7.67
N ASN A 338 -12.37 4.82 -8.79
CA ASN A 338 -13.38 5.70 -9.39
C ASN A 338 -13.92 6.74 -8.38
N ASP A 339 -13.07 7.13 -7.44
CA ASP A 339 -13.43 8.05 -6.38
C ASP A 339 -13.07 9.48 -6.79
N GLU A 340 -14.07 10.19 -7.32
CA GLU A 340 -13.91 11.57 -7.80
C GLU A 340 -14.21 12.61 -6.71
N ILE A 341 -14.71 12.16 -5.56
CA ILE A 341 -15.09 13.01 -4.43
C ILE A 341 -13.94 12.94 -3.43
N VAL A 342 -13.47 14.08 -2.97
CA VAL A 342 -12.57 14.08 -1.83
C VAL A 342 -13.41 13.86 -0.58
N ASP A 343 -13.42 12.65 -0.04
CA ASP A 343 -13.96 12.40 1.31
C ASP A 343 -12.84 12.70 2.31
N ILE A 344 -12.47 13.99 2.37
CA ILE A 344 -11.54 14.47 3.38
C ILE A 344 -12.23 14.21 4.73
N PRO A 345 -11.59 13.57 5.72
CA PRO A 345 -12.04 13.73 7.10
C PRO A 345 -12.11 15.24 7.36
N GLY A 346 -13.34 15.77 7.49
CA GLY A 346 -13.74 17.11 7.04
C GLY A 346 -12.86 18.31 7.41
N ASP A 347 -12.88 19.35 6.57
CA ASP A 347 -12.30 20.71 6.74
C ASP A 347 -11.54 20.90 8.06
N THR A 348 -10.28 20.50 8.16
CA THR A 348 -9.54 20.69 9.43
C THR A 348 -9.25 22.16 9.69
N VAL A 349 -9.24 22.55 10.97
CA VAL A 349 -8.84 23.89 11.43
C VAL A 349 -7.57 23.79 12.27
N ASN A 350 -6.73 24.83 12.22
CA ASN A 350 -5.55 24.93 13.08
C ASN A 350 -5.95 25.35 14.48
N VAL A 351 -5.55 24.56 15.48
CA VAL A 351 -5.71 24.90 16.90
C VAL A 351 -4.34 25.03 17.55
N THR A 352 -4.04 26.21 18.07
CA THR A 352 -2.79 26.45 18.82
C THR A 352 -3.05 26.31 20.31
N PHE A 353 -2.51 25.24 20.90
CA PHE A 353 -2.49 24.98 22.33
C PHE A 353 -1.38 25.75 23.01
N GLN A 354 -1.63 26.25 24.23
CA GLN A 354 -0.69 27.06 25.00
C GLN A 354 -0.73 26.68 26.48
N VAL A 355 0.42 26.33 27.05
CA VAL A 355 0.57 26.03 28.49
C VAL A 355 1.69 26.86 29.10
N ASN A 356 1.38 27.55 30.19
CA ASN A 356 2.34 28.31 30.97
C ASN A 356 2.99 27.40 32.01
N MET A 357 4.30 27.17 31.85
CA MET A 357 5.11 26.31 32.72
C MET A 357 5.87 27.12 33.79
N LYS A 358 5.70 28.44 33.87
CA LYS A 358 6.49 29.34 34.73
C LYS A 358 6.49 28.93 36.19
N VAL A 359 5.33 28.57 36.73
CA VAL A 359 5.18 28.12 38.12
C VAL A 359 5.98 26.84 38.36
N LYS A 360 5.85 25.86 37.46
CA LYS A 360 6.56 24.57 37.57
C LYS A 360 8.07 24.70 37.38
N ILE A 361 8.52 25.69 36.60
CA ILE A 361 9.94 26.07 36.52
C ILE A 361 10.44 26.63 37.86
N LEU A 362 9.70 27.57 38.45
CA LEU A 362 10.09 28.20 39.73
C LEU A 362 10.07 27.22 40.91
N GLU A 363 9.21 26.21 40.86
CA GLU A 363 9.15 25.12 41.85
C GLU A 363 10.21 24.04 41.61
N GLY A 364 10.98 24.12 40.51
CA GLY A 364 11.94 23.08 40.13
C GLY A 364 11.31 21.77 39.68
N TYR A 365 9.99 21.73 39.48
CA TYR A 365 9.25 20.56 39.02
C TYR A 365 9.42 20.30 37.51
N PHE A 366 9.70 21.35 36.74
CA PHE A 366 9.98 21.27 35.30
C PHE A 366 11.29 21.99 34.96
N ASN A 367 12.22 21.29 34.32
CA ASN A 367 13.47 21.83 33.84
C ASN A 367 13.43 22.02 32.31
N PRO A 368 13.38 23.28 31.81
CA PRO A 368 13.25 23.55 30.37
C PRO A 368 14.45 23.06 29.53
N ALA A 369 15.59 22.73 30.15
CA ALA A 369 16.77 22.21 29.45
C ALA A 369 16.75 20.69 29.24
N THR A 370 15.98 19.94 30.03
CA THR A 370 16.01 18.46 30.02
C THR A 370 14.64 17.82 29.88
N ASP A 371 13.58 18.50 30.34
CA ASP A 371 12.22 18.02 30.24
C ASP A 371 11.55 18.51 28.96
N VAL A 372 10.55 17.76 28.52
CA VAL A 372 9.68 18.12 27.40
C VAL A 372 8.25 18.21 27.89
N VAL A 373 7.47 19.11 27.30
CA VAL A 373 6.03 19.18 27.53
C VAL A 373 5.29 18.78 26.25
N THR A 374 4.27 17.94 26.41
CA THR A 374 3.44 17.39 25.33
C THR A 374 1.97 17.75 25.54
N VAL A 375 1.22 17.78 24.44
CA VAL A 375 -0.24 17.96 24.42
C VAL A 375 -0.96 16.74 23.80
N PRO A 376 -1.15 15.66 24.58
CA PRO A 376 -1.99 14.54 24.18
C PRO A 376 -3.49 14.85 24.27
N GLY A 377 -4.28 14.28 23.37
CA GLY A 377 -5.74 14.36 23.39
C GLY A 377 -6.42 13.39 22.42
N GLY A 378 -7.74 13.49 22.34
CA GLY A 378 -8.55 12.66 21.44
C GLY A 378 -8.25 12.85 19.94
N PHE A 379 -7.57 13.93 19.57
CA PHE A 379 -7.17 14.27 18.20
C PHE A 379 -5.82 13.65 17.77
N ASN A 380 -5.03 13.10 18.69
CA ASN A 380 -3.71 12.51 18.39
C ASN A 380 -3.46 11.22 19.18
N ASN A 381 -4.52 10.46 19.47
CA ASN A 381 -4.47 9.16 20.16
C ASN A 381 -3.70 9.19 21.50
N TRP A 382 -3.80 10.31 22.22
CA TRP A 382 -3.16 10.48 23.53
C TRP A 382 -1.64 10.21 23.49
N LEU A 383 -1.11 9.44 24.44
CA LEU A 383 0.27 8.93 24.44
C LEU A 383 0.31 7.41 24.23
N ASN A 384 -0.69 6.86 23.52
CA ASN A 384 -0.88 5.40 23.38
C ASN A 384 -0.06 4.76 22.26
N GLU A 385 0.65 5.57 21.46
CA GLU A 385 1.50 5.07 20.38
C GLU A 385 2.85 4.60 20.95
N PRO A 386 3.45 3.51 20.41
CA PRO A 386 4.83 3.16 20.71
C PRO A 386 5.74 4.38 20.45
N PRO A 387 6.88 4.52 21.15
CA PRO A 387 7.77 5.66 20.96
C PRO A 387 8.10 5.83 19.46
N PRO A 388 8.04 7.06 18.90
CA PRO A 388 8.19 8.37 19.58
C PRO A 388 6.97 9.32 19.45
N ASN A 389 6.36 9.72 20.57
CA ASN A 389 5.31 10.76 20.67
C ASN A 389 5.85 12.20 20.40
N THR A 390 6.86 12.34 19.55
CA THR A 390 7.59 13.59 19.27
C THR A 390 6.74 14.62 18.53
N ASP A 391 5.73 14.16 17.79
CA ASP A 391 4.74 15.01 17.12
C ASP A 391 3.89 15.82 18.11
N LYS A 392 3.81 15.37 19.38
CA LYS A 392 2.98 15.97 20.45
C LYS A 392 3.74 16.99 21.30
N VAL A 393 5.04 17.14 21.07
CA VAL A 393 5.94 18.05 21.82
C VAL A 393 5.62 19.51 21.47
N MET A 394 5.51 20.34 22.50
CA MET A 394 5.29 21.78 22.42
C MET A 394 6.62 22.53 22.56
N ALA A 395 6.70 23.75 22.03
CA ALA A 395 7.91 24.56 22.01
C ALA A 395 7.71 25.95 22.65
N ASP A 396 8.77 26.48 23.25
CA ASP A 396 8.86 27.84 23.80
C ASP A 396 9.99 28.59 23.05
N PRO A 397 9.73 29.10 21.84
CA PRO A 397 10.77 29.70 21.00
C PRO A 397 11.20 31.11 21.45
N ASP A 398 10.39 31.82 22.23
CA ASP A 398 10.68 33.17 22.72
C ASP A 398 11.17 33.22 24.18
N GLY A 399 11.12 32.08 24.88
CA GLY A 399 11.66 31.89 26.22
C GLY A 399 10.79 32.50 27.31
N ASP A 400 9.50 32.74 27.05
CA ASP A 400 8.58 33.39 27.99
C ASP A 400 7.94 32.38 28.98
N SER A 401 8.29 31.10 28.88
CA SER A 401 7.73 29.96 29.62
C SER A 401 6.32 29.52 29.19
N ILE A 402 5.81 30.02 28.06
CA ILE A 402 4.56 29.57 27.42
C ILE A 402 4.93 28.63 26.27
N TYR A 403 4.67 27.35 26.49
CA TYR A 403 4.89 26.32 25.49
C TYR A 403 3.69 26.25 24.55
N THR A 404 3.95 26.20 23.25
CA THR A 404 2.93 26.25 22.20
C THR A 404 3.03 25.09 21.22
N LYS A 405 1.88 24.65 20.70
CA LYS A 405 1.80 23.65 19.63
C LYS A 405 0.53 23.85 18.81
N THR A 406 0.68 23.93 17.49
CA THR A 406 -0.45 23.96 16.55
C THR A 406 -0.75 22.56 16.05
N ILE A 407 -2.02 22.17 16.08
CA ILE A 407 -2.54 20.86 15.65
C ILE A 407 -3.72 21.08 14.70
N LEU A 408 -3.75 20.31 13.61
CA LEU A 408 -4.89 20.24 12.69
C LEU A 408 -5.97 19.33 13.29
N MET A 409 -7.19 19.85 13.43
CA MET A 409 -8.29 19.17 14.12
C MET A 409 -9.60 19.30 13.33
N LEU A 410 -10.50 18.33 13.45
CA LEU A 410 -11.82 18.42 12.81
C LEU A 410 -12.69 19.45 13.54
N PRO A 411 -13.35 20.37 12.81
CA PRO A 411 -14.15 21.44 13.41
C PRO A 411 -15.49 20.91 13.91
N ASN A 412 -16.21 21.75 14.66
CA ASN A 412 -17.56 21.48 15.16
C ASN A 412 -17.65 20.21 16.03
N ALA A 413 -16.56 19.88 16.71
CA ALA A 413 -16.45 18.72 17.59
C ALA A 413 -15.97 19.14 18.99
N THR A 414 -16.19 18.26 19.96
CA THR A 414 -15.64 18.41 21.31
C THR A 414 -14.48 17.44 21.49
N TYR A 415 -13.34 17.96 21.94
CA TYR A 415 -12.15 17.18 22.22
C TYR A 415 -11.81 17.23 23.71
N GLU A 416 -11.23 16.14 24.19
CA GLU A 416 -10.51 16.13 25.46
C GLU A 416 -9.00 16.13 25.20
N TYR A 417 -8.26 16.83 26.05
CA TYR A 417 -6.80 16.92 26.00
C TYR A 417 -6.21 17.14 27.38
N LYS A 418 -4.89 17.05 27.47
CA LYS A 418 -4.15 17.29 28.70
C LYS A 418 -2.75 17.82 28.38
N TYR A 419 -2.14 18.53 29.32
CA TYR A 419 -0.70 18.77 29.25
C TYR A 419 0.05 17.69 30.03
N ASN A 420 1.22 17.27 29.53
CA ASN A 420 2.03 16.24 30.16
C ASN A 420 3.51 16.61 30.11
N ILE A 421 4.25 16.32 31.17
CA ILE A 421 5.72 16.41 31.17
C ILE A 421 6.28 15.04 30.79
N GLY A 422 6.89 14.93 29.61
CA GLY A 422 7.46 13.69 29.07
C GLY A 422 6.78 13.20 27.79
N LEU A 423 7.32 12.10 27.25
CA LEU A 423 6.83 11.43 26.03
C LEU A 423 5.89 10.25 26.33
N GLY A 424 5.67 9.91 27.60
CA GLY A 424 4.79 8.84 28.06
C GLY A 424 4.04 9.21 29.34
N TRP A 425 3.16 8.31 29.79
CA TRP A 425 2.41 8.44 31.04
C TRP A 425 3.26 8.03 32.25
N ASP A 426 4.19 8.90 32.64
CA ASP A 426 5.13 8.65 33.75
C ASP A 426 4.64 9.23 35.09
N GLY A 427 3.34 9.54 35.20
CA GLY A 427 2.72 10.17 36.37
C GLY A 427 3.06 11.66 36.55
N LYS A 428 3.49 12.32 35.47
CA LYS A 428 3.77 13.78 35.41
C LYS A 428 2.79 14.52 34.50
N ASP A 429 1.61 13.96 34.31
CA ASP A 429 0.48 14.59 33.66
C ASP A 429 -0.31 15.49 34.61
N GLU A 430 -1.20 16.32 34.07
CA GLU A 430 -1.97 17.21 34.93
C GLU A 430 -2.82 16.48 35.99
N THR A 431 -2.90 17.00 37.21
CA THR A 431 -3.69 16.39 38.29
C THR A 431 -5.16 16.81 38.28
N THR A 432 -5.52 17.81 37.47
CA THR A 432 -6.87 18.40 37.39
C THR A 432 -7.86 17.63 36.51
N GLY A 433 -7.49 16.45 36.00
CA GLY A 433 -8.25 15.71 34.99
C GLY A 433 -8.08 16.27 33.58
N ASN A 434 -8.84 15.72 32.62
CA ASN A 434 -8.80 16.13 31.21
C ASN A 434 -9.42 17.52 31.03
N ARG A 435 -8.81 18.33 30.18
CA ARG A 435 -9.36 19.60 29.69
C ARG A 435 -10.31 19.31 28.53
N SER A 436 -11.37 20.11 28.39
CA SER A 436 -12.33 20.00 27.29
C SER A 436 -12.23 21.21 26.36
N LEU A 437 -12.27 20.97 25.05
CA LEU A 437 -12.26 21.97 24.00
C LEU A 437 -13.47 21.76 23.09
N VAL A 438 -14.36 22.77 23.01
CA VAL A 438 -15.41 22.83 21.98
C VAL A 438 -14.87 23.63 20.82
N LEU A 439 -14.66 22.97 19.68
CA LEU A 439 -14.00 23.56 18.52
C LEU A 439 -15.02 24.00 17.46
N GLY A 440 -14.87 25.23 16.94
CA GLY A 440 -15.69 25.76 15.85
C GLY A 440 -15.07 25.51 14.46
N ALA A 441 -15.62 26.16 13.43
CA ALA A 441 -15.20 26.01 12.03
C ALA A 441 -14.08 26.96 11.57
N THR A 442 -13.35 27.58 12.50
CA THR A 442 -12.26 28.52 12.18
C THR A 442 -11.03 28.21 13.01
N ASP A 443 -9.86 28.53 12.48
CA ASP A 443 -8.59 28.48 13.20
C ASP A 443 -8.68 29.23 14.53
N SER A 444 -8.07 28.68 15.57
CA SER A 444 -8.14 29.22 16.93
C SER A 444 -6.81 29.13 17.67
N ILE A 445 -6.55 30.13 18.51
CA ILE A 445 -5.43 30.15 19.44
C ILE A 445 -6.04 30.13 20.83
N LEU A 446 -5.80 29.05 21.59
CA LEU A 446 -6.34 28.92 22.94
C LEU A 446 -5.60 29.86 23.88
N ALA A 447 -6.30 30.46 24.85
CA ALA A 447 -5.64 31.28 25.86
C ALA A 447 -4.61 30.45 26.66
N PRO A 448 -3.43 30.99 27.00
CA PRO A 448 -2.48 30.31 27.86
C PRO A 448 -3.10 29.98 29.21
N VAL A 449 -2.93 28.73 29.64
CA VAL A 449 -3.36 28.24 30.96
C VAL A 449 -2.16 27.74 31.73
N TYR A 450 -2.17 27.89 33.05
CA TYR A 450 -1.13 27.30 33.88
C TYR A 450 -1.27 25.78 33.95
N PHE A 451 -0.13 25.07 33.92
CA PHE A 451 -0.09 23.63 34.19
C PHE A 451 -0.75 23.33 35.55
N ASN A 452 -1.61 22.31 35.62
CA ASN A 452 -2.46 22.00 36.80
C ASN A 452 -3.44 23.11 37.22
N ASN A 453 -3.69 24.10 36.35
CA ASN A 453 -4.38 25.34 36.70
C ASN A 453 -3.74 26.07 37.90
N ASP A 454 -2.45 25.85 38.11
CA ASP A 454 -1.71 26.37 39.25
C ASP A 454 -0.94 27.64 38.89
N SER A 455 -1.44 28.76 39.40
CA SER A 455 -0.86 30.09 39.17
C SER A 455 -0.03 30.59 40.35
N VAL A 456 0.17 29.79 41.40
CA VAL A 456 0.83 30.19 42.65
C VAL A 456 2.07 29.33 42.86
N VAL A 457 3.22 29.97 43.06
CA VAL A 457 4.47 29.26 43.37
C VAL A 457 4.43 28.78 44.81
N THR A 458 4.48 27.46 45.01
CA THR A 458 4.63 26.83 46.32
C THR A 458 5.97 26.13 46.41
N LEU A 459 6.94 26.77 47.07
CA LEU A 459 8.24 26.15 47.30
C LEU A 459 8.14 25.18 48.47
N THR A 460 8.60 23.95 48.27
CA THR A 460 8.81 22.97 49.33
C THR A 460 10.30 22.72 49.53
N GLY A 461 10.67 22.18 50.69
CA GLY A 461 12.03 21.77 50.93
C GLY A 461 12.16 20.79 52.09
N ASP A 462 13.37 20.26 52.23
CA ASP A 462 13.77 19.39 53.33
C ASP A 462 14.57 20.20 54.35
N GLY A 463 14.50 19.81 55.62
CA GLY A 463 15.23 20.49 56.67
C GLY A 463 14.83 19.98 58.05
N ASN A 464 15.41 20.58 59.07
CA ASN A 464 15.17 20.18 60.45
C ASN A 464 14.78 21.39 61.29
N ILE A 465 13.91 21.18 62.28
CA ILE A 465 13.66 22.17 63.33
C ILE A 465 14.11 21.59 64.66
N LEU A 466 15.11 22.21 65.27
CA LEU A 466 15.54 21.94 66.64
C LEU A 466 14.55 22.59 67.61
N PHE A 467 13.77 21.77 68.31
CA PHE A 467 12.95 22.21 69.44
C PHE A 467 13.77 22.09 70.72
N ILE A 468 13.90 23.19 71.45
CA ILE A 468 14.65 23.24 72.72
C ILE A 468 13.83 23.93 73.79
N VAL A 469 13.90 23.41 75.01
CA VAL A 469 13.17 23.95 76.15
C VAL A 469 13.91 23.66 77.45
N ASP A 470 13.98 24.68 78.30
CA ASP A 470 14.61 24.65 79.62
C ASP A 470 13.51 24.52 80.68
N MET A 471 13.55 23.43 81.45
CA MET A 471 12.56 23.06 82.47
C MET A 471 12.98 23.48 83.89
N SER A 472 14.04 24.29 84.03
CA SER A 472 14.64 24.61 85.33
C SER A 472 13.67 25.25 86.32
N VAL A 473 12.76 26.12 85.87
CA VAL A 473 11.79 26.77 86.76
C VAL A 473 10.75 25.76 87.25
N MET A 474 10.24 24.89 86.37
CA MET A 474 9.31 23.80 86.74
C MET A 474 9.96 22.76 87.66
N SER A 475 11.25 22.49 87.47
CA SER A 475 12.05 21.64 88.36
C SER A 475 12.23 22.28 89.74
N GLU A 476 12.57 23.57 89.78
CA GLU A 476 12.81 24.32 91.02
C GLU A 476 11.56 24.39 91.92
N ILE A 477 10.38 24.59 91.32
CA ILE A 477 9.10 24.63 92.06
C ILE A 477 8.51 23.23 92.32
N GLY A 478 9.23 22.16 91.94
CA GLY A 478 8.89 20.78 92.24
C GLY A 478 7.71 20.20 91.45
N ILE A 479 7.32 20.83 90.34
CA ILE A 479 6.23 20.34 89.46
C ILE A 479 6.76 19.31 88.46
N PHE A 480 8.01 19.43 88.05
CA PHE A 480 8.69 18.51 87.15
C PHE A 480 9.91 17.89 87.85
N ASN A 481 10.15 16.60 87.65
CA ASN A 481 11.35 15.93 88.13
C ASN A 481 12.15 15.39 86.94
N PRO A 482 13.30 16.02 86.60
CA PRO A 482 14.07 15.67 85.41
C PRO A 482 14.64 14.23 85.45
N VAL A 483 14.68 13.57 86.61
CA VAL A 483 15.16 12.19 86.75
C VAL A 483 14.12 11.17 86.28
N VAL A 484 12.84 11.41 86.52
CA VAL A 484 11.78 10.40 86.32
C VAL A 484 10.74 10.78 85.29
N ASP A 485 10.53 12.07 85.05
CA ASP A 485 9.56 12.56 84.09
C ASP A 485 10.16 12.62 82.67
N LYS A 486 9.29 12.69 81.66
CA LYS A 486 9.69 12.75 80.25
C LYS A 486 9.03 13.92 79.56
N LEU A 487 9.72 14.51 78.59
CA LEU A 487 9.21 15.62 77.82
C LEU A 487 8.98 15.21 76.36
N GLN A 488 7.92 15.76 75.78
CA GLN A 488 7.60 15.58 74.38
C GLN A 488 7.36 16.94 73.71
N VAL A 489 7.66 17.02 72.42
CA VAL A 489 7.16 18.06 71.52
C VAL A 489 6.08 17.46 70.63
N ARG A 490 4.93 18.13 70.52
CA ARG A 490 3.78 17.68 69.73
C ARG A 490 3.31 18.80 68.83
N GLY A 491 3.00 18.48 67.58
CA GLY A 491 2.58 19.47 66.61
C GLY A 491 1.86 18.85 65.42
N ASN A 492 1.48 19.68 64.45
CA ASN A 492 0.92 19.22 63.18
C ASN A 492 1.82 18.17 62.49
N PHE A 493 3.14 18.32 62.62
CA PHE A 493 4.14 17.42 62.03
C PHE A 493 4.22 16.00 62.61
N ASN A 494 3.57 15.72 63.76
CA ASN A 494 3.49 14.39 64.36
C ASN A 494 2.07 14.01 64.81
N GLY A 495 1.06 14.65 64.22
CA GLY A 495 -0.35 14.38 64.51
C GLY A 495 -0.77 14.74 65.94
N TRP A 496 -0.07 15.68 66.58
CA TRP A 496 -0.31 16.10 67.97
C TRP A 496 -0.20 14.95 69.00
N SER A 497 0.61 13.94 68.71
CA SER A 497 0.68 12.72 69.51
C SER A 497 2.12 12.28 69.80
N GLY A 498 2.28 11.35 70.76
CA GLY A 498 3.55 10.70 71.08
C GLY A 498 3.77 9.37 70.37
N THR A 499 2.94 9.02 69.37
CA THR A 499 3.04 7.71 68.69
C THR A 499 4.21 7.60 67.72
N ASP A 500 4.82 8.74 67.36
CA ASP A 500 6.09 8.80 66.62
C ASP A 500 7.20 9.30 67.57
N PRO A 501 7.92 8.39 68.28
CA PRO A 501 8.92 8.79 69.26
C PRO A 501 10.05 9.61 68.65
N LEU A 502 10.45 9.34 67.40
CA LEU A 502 11.56 10.06 66.74
C LEU A 502 11.24 11.53 66.51
N ARG A 503 9.95 11.86 66.35
CA ARG A 503 9.48 13.24 66.13
C ARG A 503 8.73 13.82 67.32
N SER A 504 8.71 13.14 68.47
CA SER A 504 7.98 13.60 69.65
C SER A 504 8.71 13.49 70.97
N HIS A 505 9.55 12.47 71.21
CA HIS A 505 10.20 12.28 72.50
C HIS A 505 11.48 13.12 72.59
N MET A 506 11.53 14.08 73.51
CA MET A 506 12.68 14.96 73.64
C MET A 506 13.82 14.27 74.39
N ASN A 507 15.05 14.58 73.98
CA ASN A 507 16.28 14.15 74.63
C ASN A 507 16.64 15.13 75.75
N GLN A 508 17.10 14.61 76.88
CA GLN A 508 17.64 15.41 77.97
C GLN A 508 19.14 15.65 77.74
N ASP A 509 19.61 16.87 77.96
CA ASP A 509 21.03 17.19 77.91
C ASP A 509 21.76 16.54 79.09
N PHE A 510 22.87 15.86 78.80
CA PHE A 510 23.63 15.13 79.82
C PHE A 510 24.36 16.06 80.80
N ALA A 511 24.77 17.26 80.36
CA ALA A 511 25.46 18.24 81.19
C ALA A 511 24.48 19.16 81.93
N ASN A 512 23.25 19.31 81.43
CA ASN A 512 22.17 20.04 82.09
C ASN A 512 20.85 19.25 82.07
N PRO A 513 20.48 18.55 83.18
CA PRO A 513 19.28 17.71 83.21
C PRO A 513 17.97 18.50 83.05
N ASP A 514 17.97 19.82 83.19
CA ASP A 514 16.80 20.65 82.96
C ASP A 514 16.64 21.08 81.49
N LEU A 515 17.66 20.88 80.64
CA LEU A 515 17.61 21.23 79.23
C LEU A 515 17.16 20.04 78.37
N TRP A 516 16.10 20.24 77.60
CA TRP A 516 15.53 19.21 76.73
C TRP A 516 15.51 19.68 75.28
N PHE A 517 15.88 18.80 74.35
CA PHE A 517 15.94 19.11 72.94
C PHE A 517 15.50 17.94 72.04
N LEU A 518 14.95 18.25 70.88
CA LEU A 518 14.69 17.29 69.82
C LEU A 518 14.86 17.97 68.47
N ASP A 519 15.68 17.37 67.61
CA ASP A 519 15.80 17.79 66.23
C ASP A 519 14.82 16.99 65.36
N VAL A 520 13.80 17.66 64.83
CA VAL A 520 12.73 17.02 64.05
C VAL A 520 12.98 17.26 62.57
N SER A 521 13.11 16.20 61.79
CA SER A 521 13.23 16.28 60.33
C SER A 521 11.89 16.55 59.65
N PHE A 522 11.93 17.31 58.57
CA PHE A 522 10.82 17.63 57.68
C PHE A 522 11.26 17.28 56.25
N THR A 523 10.36 16.65 55.51
CA THR A 523 10.61 16.23 54.12
C THR A 523 9.48 16.75 53.26
N ASN A 524 9.82 17.47 52.19
CA ASN A 524 8.88 18.04 51.23
C ASN A 524 7.78 18.90 51.88
N VAL A 525 8.16 19.80 52.79
CA VAL A 525 7.23 20.69 53.50
C VAL A 525 7.31 22.10 52.94
N GLY A 526 6.18 22.83 52.92
CA GLY A 526 6.12 24.18 52.36
C GLY A 526 7.06 25.14 53.09
N ILE A 527 7.88 25.88 52.34
CA ILE A 527 8.71 26.95 52.90
C ILE A 527 7.79 28.05 53.40
N ASN A 528 8.04 28.52 54.63
CA ASN A 528 7.22 29.39 55.47
C ASN A 528 5.91 28.77 55.98
N GLU A 529 5.67 27.47 55.76
CA GLU A 529 4.51 26.80 56.34
C GLU A 529 4.58 26.85 57.87
N ALA A 530 3.50 27.31 58.49
CA ALA A 530 3.41 27.48 59.93
C ALA A 530 3.32 26.11 60.63
N GLN A 531 4.39 25.72 61.31
CA GLN A 531 4.41 24.54 62.16
C GLN A 531 3.88 24.93 63.54
N LEU A 532 2.72 24.38 63.86
CA LEU A 532 2.08 24.56 65.15
C LEU A 532 2.58 23.48 66.10
N TYR A 533 3.04 23.86 67.30
CA TYR A 533 3.56 22.91 68.27
C TYR A 533 3.30 23.31 69.72
N LYS A 534 3.41 22.33 70.61
CA LYS A 534 3.39 22.49 72.06
C LYS A 534 4.29 21.45 72.74
N TYR A 535 4.79 21.77 73.93
CA TYR A 535 5.40 20.78 74.81
C TYR A 535 4.35 20.03 75.63
N TYR A 536 4.60 18.74 75.84
CA TYR A 536 3.77 17.84 76.61
C TYR A 536 4.63 17.09 77.63
N VAL A 537 4.26 17.17 78.90
CA VAL A 537 5.02 16.59 80.02
C VAL A 537 4.39 15.27 80.42
N ASN A 538 5.12 14.18 80.26
CA ASN A 538 4.70 12.88 80.75
C ASN A 538 5.24 12.66 82.17
N LEU A 539 4.43 13.03 83.16
CA LEU A 539 4.75 12.90 84.58
C LEU A 539 4.61 11.44 85.04
N LYS A 540 5.61 10.92 85.76
CA LYS A 540 5.53 9.59 86.40
C LYS A 540 4.49 9.56 87.52
N THR A 541 4.28 10.69 88.20
CA THR A 541 3.26 10.84 89.26
C THR A 541 2.52 12.16 89.04
N PRO A 542 1.38 12.14 88.35
CA PRO A 542 0.61 13.35 88.06
C PRO A 542 0.18 14.08 89.34
N GLY A 543 0.54 15.36 89.45
CA GLY A 543 0.16 16.26 90.55
C GLY A 543 -0.97 17.21 90.17
N ILE A 544 -0.76 18.52 90.39
CA ILE A 544 -1.71 19.58 89.96
C ILE A 544 -1.83 19.74 88.44
N TRP A 545 -0.95 19.08 87.67
CA TRP A 545 -0.89 19.12 86.22
C TRP A 545 -1.63 17.92 85.63
N THR A 546 -2.95 18.07 85.44
CA THR A 546 -3.84 16.94 85.09
C THR A 546 -3.93 16.63 83.60
N ASP A 547 -3.61 17.58 82.72
CA ASP A 547 -3.69 17.41 81.26
C ASP A 547 -2.33 17.35 80.56
N ALA A 548 -1.24 17.51 81.31
CA ALA A 548 0.15 17.41 80.86
C ALA A 548 0.59 18.38 79.74
N TRP A 549 -0.30 19.24 79.25
CA TRP A 549 0.02 20.23 78.22
C TRP A 549 0.70 21.45 78.82
N GLU A 550 1.68 22.00 78.09
CA GLU A 550 2.27 23.27 78.45
C GLU A 550 1.22 24.40 78.59
N ARG A 551 1.42 25.26 79.61
CA ARG A 551 0.59 26.44 79.90
C ARG A 551 1.47 27.60 80.38
N PRO A 552 2.25 28.23 79.50
CA PRO A 552 3.11 29.33 79.91
C PRO A 552 2.26 30.52 80.38
N CYS A 553 2.59 31.09 81.54
CA CYS A 553 1.85 32.20 82.16
C CYS A 553 1.76 33.44 81.25
N SER A 554 2.70 33.59 80.31
CA SER A 554 2.77 34.70 79.36
C SER A 554 1.84 34.56 78.14
N ARG A 555 1.29 33.37 77.84
CA ARG A 555 0.49 33.14 76.62
C ARG A 555 -0.79 32.33 76.82
N GLY A 556 -1.14 31.95 78.05
CA GLY A 556 -2.43 31.32 78.36
C GLY A 556 -2.66 29.93 77.74
N GLY A 557 -1.61 29.25 77.25
CA GLY A 557 -1.68 27.85 76.81
C GLY A 557 -2.06 27.59 75.33
N GLY A 558 -2.08 28.60 74.47
CA GLY A 558 -2.25 28.42 73.01
C GLY A 558 -1.06 27.70 72.34
N ASN A 559 -1.27 27.22 71.10
CA ASN A 559 -0.22 26.59 70.28
C ASN A 559 0.88 27.60 69.93
N ARG A 560 2.13 27.15 69.95
CA ARG A 560 3.28 27.91 69.44
C ARG A 560 3.33 27.77 67.92
N VAL A 561 3.96 28.74 67.25
CA VAL A 561 4.08 28.79 65.78
C VAL A 561 5.54 29.01 65.42
N ILE A 562 6.04 28.25 64.45
CA ILE A 562 7.33 28.51 63.80
C ILE A 562 7.18 28.29 62.28
N PRO A 563 7.60 29.23 61.43
CA PRO A 563 7.61 29.00 59.98
C PRO A 563 8.73 28.02 59.61
N PHE A 564 8.45 26.99 58.83
CA PHE A 564 9.49 26.07 58.34
C PHE A 564 10.33 26.74 57.24
N LEU A 565 11.66 26.74 57.36
CA LEU A 565 12.56 27.48 56.44
C LEU A 565 13.35 26.56 55.49
N ALA A 566 13.13 25.24 55.54
CA ALA A 566 13.90 24.26 54.77
C ALA A 566 15.42 24.40 54.96
N GLN A 567 15.86 24.59 56.21
CA GLN A 567 17.27 24.65 56.58
C GLN A 567 17.65 23.47 57.48
N PRO A 568 18.88 22.94 57.38
CA PRO A 568 19.32 21.81 58.20
C PRO A 568 19.55 22.19 59.68
N ASN A 569 19.61 23.48 60.01
CA ASN A 569 19.97 24.00 61.33
C ASN A 569 18.99 25.05 61.87
N GLN A 570 17.73 25.02 61.42
CA GLN A 570 16.70 25.90 61.97
C GLN A 570 16.40 25.49 63.43
N ALA A 571 16.29 26.46 64.32
CA ALA A 571 15.90 26.23 65.72
C ALA A 571 14.64 27.00 66.07
N ALA A 572 13.77 26.37 66.87
CA ALA A 572 12.70 27.08 67.55
C ALA A 572 13.29 28.06 68.58
N PRO A 573 12.60 29.17 68.89
CA PRO A 573 13.10 30.10 69.90
C PRO A 573 13.35 29.38 71.23
N TYR A 574 14.38 29.80 71.95
CA TYR A 574 14.70 29.23 73.26
C TYR A 574 13.63 29.63 74.28
N TYR A 575 13.11 28.66 75.04
CA TYR A 575 12.07 28.91 76.03
C TYR A 575 12.43 28.33 77.40
N TYR A 576 11.99 29.05 78.44
CA TYR A 576 12.06 28.63 79.83
C TYR A 576 10.66 28.25 80.32
N TYR A 577 10.59 27.17 81.08
CA TYR A 577 9.40 26.64 81.72
C TYR A 577 9.54 26.63 83.22
#